data_AF-A0A453RGJ7-F1
#
_entry.id   AF-A0A453RGJ7-F1
#
_cell.length_a   1.000
_cell.length_b   1.000
_cell.length_c   1.000
_cell.angle_alpha   90.00
_cell.angle_beta   90.00
_cell.angle_gamma   90.00
#
_symmetry.space_group_name_H-M   'P 1'
#
loop_
_entity.id
_entity.type
_entity.pdbx_description
1 polymer ?
#
loop_
_entity_poly.entity_id
_entity_poly.type
_entity_poly.pdbx_seq_one_letter_code
_entity_poly.pdbx_strand_id
1 'polypeptide(L)'
;MSSSWTFKQNKVFEDALAKYDKDAPDFFQNVAREVGDGKSVEDVKKHLAELVKDVDEIHTNGASSNSNNNTKGVSSRGGSSDGQR
;
A
#
# COMPACT_ATOMS: atom_id res chain seq x y z
N MET A 1 18.44 -11.31 0.73
CA MET A 1 18.81 -10.95 2.12
C MET A 1 17.88 -9.84 2.54
N SER A 2 16.96 -10.15 3.47
CA SER A 2 16.04 -9.17 4.06
C SER A 2 16.87 -8.27 4.97
N SER A 3 17.16 -7.06 4.50
CA SER A 3 17.69 -5.98 5.31
C SER A 3 16.61 -5.57 6.32
N SER A 4 16.34 -6.37 7.35
CA SER A 4 15.23 -6.15 8.28
C SER A 4 15.36 -4.78 8.95
N TRP A 5 14.57 -3.80 8.51
CA TRP A 5 14.51 -2.48 9.11
C TRP A 5 13.89 -2.60 10.49
N THR A 6 14.62 -2.12 11.50
CA THR A 6 14.06 -2.07 12.86
C THR A 6 13.11 -0.88 12.99
N PHE A 7 12.19 -0.95 13.95
CA PHE A 7 11.26 0.16 14.23
C PHE A 7 11.97 1.49 14.48
N LYS A 8 13.13 1.45 15.17
CA LYS A 8 13.94 2.64 15.43
C LYS A 8 14.52 3.21 14.13
N GLN A 9 15.06 2.36 13.25
CA GLN A 9 15.59 2.80 11.95
C GLN A 9 14.48 3.35 11.06
N ASN A 10 13.31 2.72 11.04
CA ASN A 10 12.17 3.21 10.27
C ASN A 10 11.73 4.59 10.74
N LYS A 11 11.65 4.81 12.06
CA LYS A 11 11.31 6.12 12.62
C LYS A 11 12.31 7.20 12.22
N VAL A 12 13.62 6.92 12.29
CA VAL A 12 14.66 7.88 11.89
C VAL A 12 14.62 8.15 10.38
N PHE A 13 14.32 7.12 9.58
CA PHE A 13 14.12 7.27 8.13
C PHE A 13 12.93 8.16 7.79
N GLU A 14 11.79 7.99 8.47
CA GLU A 14 10.61 8.85 8.31
C GLU A 14 10.87 10.29 8.75
N ASP A 15 11.59 10.50 9.86
CA ASP A 15 11.98 11.84 10.32
C ASP A 15 12.94 12.50 9.31
N ALA A 16 13.91 11.73 8.79
CA ALA A 16 14.82 12.20 7.74
C ALA A 16 14.08 12.54 6.43
N LEU A 17 13.05 11.79 6.07
CA LEU A 17 12.14 12.09 4.94
C LEU A 17 11.36 13.39 5.15
N ALA A 18 10.96 13.70 6.38
CA ALA A 18 10.28 14.95 6.71
C ALA A 18 11.25 16.15 6.75
N LYS A 19 12.52 15.89 7.08
CA LYS A 19 13.57 16.89 7.25
C LYS A 19 14.25 17.27 5.94
N TYR A 20 14.50 16.29 5.05
CA TYR A 20 15.18 16.50 3.78
C TYR A 20 14.19 16.48 2.63
N ASP A 21 14.36 17.40 1.68
CA ASP A 21 13.50 17.47 0.50
C ASP A 21 13.86 16.35 -0.50
N LYS A 22 12.84 15.66 -1.01
CA LYS A 22 12.99 14.52 -1.93
C LYS A 22 13.56 14.91 -3.29
N ASP A 23 13.52 16.19 -3.63
CA ASP A 23 14.09 16.76 -4.86
C ASP A 23 15.60 17.04 -4.74
N ALA A 24 16.19 16.93 -3.55
CA ALA A 24 17.63 17.12 -3.39
C ALA A 24 18.41 15.94 -3.99
N PRO A 25 19.44 16.17 -4.82
CA PRO A 25 20.27 15.09 -5.38
C PRO A 25 21.01 14.30 -4.29
N ASP A 26 21.34 14.94 -3.17
CA ASP A 26 21.98 14.34 -1.99
C ASP A 26 20.99 13.78 -0.97
N PHE A 27 19.69 13.76 -1.28
CA PHE A 27 18.62 13.32 -0.38
C PHE A 27 18.93 11.94 0.22
N PHE A 28 19.22 10.96 -0.63
CA PHE A 28 19.48 9.59 -0.18
C PHE A 28 20.76 9.46 0.66
N GLN A 29 21.78 10.27 0.39
CA GLN A 29 23.03 10.28 1.16
C GLN A 29 22.80 10.90 2.55
N ASN A 30 22.01 11.95 2.63
CA ASN A 30 21.64 12.57 3.89
C ASN A 30 20.80 11.61 4.75
N VAL A 31 19.82 10.92 4.16
CA VAL A 31 18.98 9.93 4.87
C VAL A 31 19.81 8.73 5.34
N ALA A 32 20.68 8.16 4.48
CA ALA A 32 21.56 7.06 4.87
C ALA A 32 22.48 7.44 6.05
N ARG A 33 23.00 8.68 6.04
CA ARG A 33 23.82 9.22 7.11
C ARG A 33 23.04 9.41 8.40
N GLU A 34 21.78 9.86 8.31
CA GLU A 34 20.92 10.09 9.49
C GLU A 34 20.47 8.77 10.12
N VAL A 35 20.09 7.77 9.31
CA VAL A 35 19.70 6.44 9.78
C VAL A 35 20.84 5.73 10.49
N GLY A 36 22.07 5.90 10.00
CA GLY A 36 23.25 5.25 10.58
C GLY A 36 23.23 3.72 10.41
N ASP A 37 24.08 3.02 11.16
CA ASP A 37 24.12 1.54 11.21
C ASP A 37 24.51 0.83 9.89
N GLY A 38 25.30 1.48 9.03
CA GLY A 38 25.83 0.85 7.82
C GLY A 38 24.81 0.67 6.69
N LYS A 39 23.65 1.34 6.78
CA LYS A 39 22.70 1.43 5.66
C LYS A 39 23.28 2.28 4.56
N SER A 40 23.36 1.70 3.37
CA SER A 40 23.83 2.40 2.17
C SER A 40 22.68 3.10 1.46
N VAL A 41 23.02 4.01 0.54
CA VAL A 41 22.07 4.67 -0.35
C VAL A 41 21.16 3.66 -1.07
N GLU A 42 21.71 2.53 -1.51
CA GLU A 42 20.94 1.43 -2.10
C GLU A 42 19.88 0.81 -1.16
N ASP A 43 20.18 0.65 0.14
CA ASP A 43 19.20 0.12 1.11
C ASP A 43 18.06 1.12 1.32
N VAL A 44 18.38 2.41 1.41
CA VAL A 44 17.41 3.50 1.55
C VAL A 44 16.50 3.57 0.32
N LYS A 45 17.07 3.48 -0.89
CA LYS A 45 16.29 3.47 -2.15
C LYS A 45 15.37 2.26 -2.25
N LYS A 46 15.85 1.06 -1.89
CA LYS A 46 15.02 -0.15 -1.88
C LYS A 46 13.85 -0.03 -0.91
N HIS A 47 14.13 0.42 0.32
CA HIS A 47 13.11 0.57 1.36
C HIS A 47 12.04 1.60 0.96
N LEU A 48 12.47 2.72 0.35
CA LEU A 48 11.55 3.73 -0.16
C LEU A 48 10.69 3.19 -1.30
N ALA A 49 11.25 2.38 -2.21
CA ALA A 49 10.49 1.76 -3.29
C ALA A 49 9.45 0.74 -2.77
N GLU A 50 9.78 -0.03 -1.74
CA GLU A 50 8.84 -0.94 -1.07
C GLU A 50 7.71 -0.16 -0.38
N LEU A 51 8.04 0.91 0.35
CA LEU A 51 7.05 1.78 0.99
C LEU A 51 6.10 2.45 -0.02
N VAL A 52 6.65 2.95 -1.15
CA VAL A 52 5.84 3.55 -2.22
C VAL A 52 4.93 2.50 -2.85
N LYS A 53 5.43 1.27 -3.06
CA LYS A 53 4.63 0.18 -3.60
C LYS A 53 3.50 -0.21 -2.65
N ASP A 54 3.76 -0.34 -1.35
CA ASP A 54 2.72 -0.59 -0.35
C ASP A 54 1.64 0.50 -0.38
N VAL A 55 2.04 1.78 -0.49
CA VAL A 55 1.11 2.94 -0.59
C VAL A 55 0.28 2.94 -1.89
N ASP A 56 0.84 2.47 -2.99
CA ASP A 56 0.14 2.33 -4.27
C ASP A 56 -0.83 1.15 -4.28
N GLU A 57 -0.46 0.03 -3.64
CA GLU A 57 -1.31 -1.15 -3.47
C GLU A 57 -2.55 -0.87 -2.58
N ILE A 58 -2.46 0.06 -1.61
CA ILE A 58 -3.65 0.54 -0.89
C ILE A 58 -4.59 1.39 -1.77
N HIS A 59 -4.07 2.11 -2.76
CA HIS A 59 -4.92 2.93 -3.64
C HIS A 59 -5.68 2.08 -4.66
N THR A 60 -5.09 0.97 -5.11
CA THR A 60 -5.69 0.09 -6.13
C THR A 60 -6.72 -0.89 -5.55
N ASN A 61 -6.67 -1.23 -4.26
CA ASN A 61 -7.69 -2.08 -3.62
C ASN A 61 -8.91 -1.30 -3.08
N GLY A 62 -8.78 0.01 -2.84
CA GLY A 62 -9.85 0.83 -2.27
C GLY A 62 -10.83 1.42 -3.28
N ALA A 63 -10.49 1.47 -4.57
CA ALA A 63 -11.28 2.20 -5.57
C ALA A 63 -11.71 1.38 -6.81
N SER A 64 -11.36 0.09 -6.90
CA SER A 64 -11.80 -0.78 -8.00
C SER A 64 -12.60 -1.99 -7.50
N SER A 65 -13.73 -1.70 -6.87
CA SER A 65 -14.90 -2.57 -6.92
C SER A 65 -16.15 -1.71 -7.13
N ASN A 66 -16.10 -0.89 -8.18
CA ASN A 66 -17.31 -0.35 -8.78
C ASN A 66 -17.83 -1.35 -9.83
N SER A 67 -19.05 -1.84 -9.56
CA SER A 67 -20.02 -2.43 -10.49
C SER A 67 -19.70 -3.74 -11.20
N ASN A 68 -20.41 -4.79 -10.78
CA ASN A 68 -21.03 -5.75 -11.70
C ASN A 68 -22.42 -6.14 -11.18
N ASN A 69 -23.36 -5.20 -11.25
CA ASN A 69 -24.79 -5.53 -11.26
C ASN A 69 -25.11 -6.12 -12.65
N ASN A 70 -24.92 -7.44 -12.81
CA ASN A 70 -25.35 -8.14 -14.02
C ASN A 70 -26.48 -9.12 -13.70
N THR A 71 -27.68 -8.56 -13.74
CA THR A 71 -28.88 -9.12 -14.38
C THR A 71 -28.76 -10.57 -14.88
N LYS A 72 -29.36 -11.49 -14.13
CA LYS A 72 -30.14 -12.61 -14.68
C LYS A 72 -31.46 -12.58 -13.91
N GLY A 73 -32.55 -12.09 -14.48
CA GLY A 73 -33.17 -12.72 -15.64
C GLY A 73 -33.98 -13.92 -15.15
N VAL A 74 -35.24 -13.65 -14.81
CA VAL A 74 -36.41 -14.55 -14.80
C VAL A 74 -36.31 -15.92 -14.10
N SER A 75 -37.12 -16.07 -13.05
CA SER A 75 -37.83 -17.32 -12.76
C SER A 75 -39.10 -17.01 -11.97
N SER A 76 -40.13 -16.61 -12.70
CA SER A 76 -41.52 -16.65 -12.27
C SER A 76 -41.93 -18.09 -11.95
N ARG A 77 -42.20 -18.38 -10.68
CA ARG A 77 -43.03 -19.51 -10.18
C ARG A 77 -43.67 -19.00 -8.88
N GLY A 78 -44.84 -18.37 -8.93
CA GLY A 78 -46.10 -19.08 -9.13
C GLY A 78 -46.51 -19.66 -7.78
N GLY A 79 -47.24 -18.87 -6.98
CA GLY A 79 -47.76 -19.30 -5.67
C GLY A 79 -48.77 -20.43 -5.85
N SER A 80 -48.49 -21.59 -5.26
CA SER A 80 -49.45 -22.69 -5.20
C SER A 80 -50.51 -22.38 -4.15
N SER A 81 -51.72 -22.14 -4.64
CA SER A 81 -52.98 -22.26 -3.93
C SER A 81 -53.22 -23.72 -3.50
N ASP A 82 -53.43 -23.97 -2.21
CA ASP A 82 -54.21 -25.11 -1.74
C ASP A 82 -55.13 -24.65 -0.62
N GLY A 83 -56.42 -24.61 -0.95
CA GLY A 83 -57.46 -24.00 -0.13
C GLY A 83 -58.79 -24.09 -0.86
N GLN A 84 -59.20 -25.31 -1.20
CA GLN A 84 -60.50 -25.56 -1.80
C GLN A 84 -61.13 -26.86 -1.30
N ARG A 85 -62.21 -26.65 -0.52
CA ARG A 85 -63.31 -27.55 -0.16
C ARG A 85 -63.14 -28.51 1.02
#